data_AF-A0A2P1QUJ4-F1
#
_entry.id   AF-A0A2P1QUJ4-F1
#
_cell.length_a   1.000
_cell.length_b   1.000
_cell.length_c   1.000
_cell.angle_alpha   90.00
_cell.angle_beta   90.00
_cell.angle_gamma   90.00
#
_symmetry.space_group_name_H-M   'P 1'
#
loop_
_entity.id
_entity.type
_entity.pdbx_description
1 polymer ?
#
loop_
_entity_poly.entity_id
_entity_poly.type
_entity_poly.pdbx_seq_one_letter_code
_entity_poly.pdbx_strand_id
1 'polypeptide(L)'
;MAEISKSWIEYQKSMKSENPCFDSARRGDIEALKARIGTLKHVDEKNQKGYTLLMLAAYNGQEEVSRFLISQGADPNSTDSEGNSILMGAAFKGHTKIVEILLSAGADKNYRNSKGQNAFQFSNMFGRTEVCKLLTELESTWFQRLLTFFKSWILYIIQITKGGQ
;
A
#
# COMPACT_ATOMS: atom_id res chain seq x y z
N MET A 1 25.27 -42.87 -19.04
CA MET A 1 24.97 -42.36 -17.68
C MET A 1 25.16 -40.86 -17.68
N ALA A 2 24.49 -40.21 -18.64
CA ALA A 2 23.31 -39.40 -18.35
C ALA A 2 23.80 -38.04 -17.83
N GLU A 3 24.00 -37.03 -18.67
CA GLU A 3 22.92 -36.47 -19.51
C GLU A 3 21.57 -36.41 -18.77
N ILE A 4 21.62 -36.34 -17.43
CA ILE A 4 20.72 -35.50 -16.64
C ILE A 4 21.01 -34.10 -17.17
N SER A 5 20.36 -33.84 -18.29
CA SER A 5 20.80 -32.89 -19.29
C SER A 5 20.91 -31.50 -18.69
N LYS A 6 21.75 -30.66 -19.29
CA LYS A 6 21.66 -29.20 -19.08
C LYS A 6 20.20 -28.74 -19.10
N SER A 7 19.34 -29.35 -19.93
CA SER A 7 17.91 -29.07 -19.95
C SER A 7 17.18 -29.34 -18.62
N TRP A 8 17.54 -30.34 -17.81
CA TRP A 8 16.93 -30.56 -16.47
C TRP A 8 17.42 -29.55 -15.41
N ILE A 9 18.69 -29.13 -15.49
CA ILE A 9 19.27 -28.08 -14.62
C ILE A 9 18.75 -26.70 -15.04
N GLU A 10 18.57 -26.46 -16.32
CA GLU A 10 18.00 -25.25 -16.94
C GLU A 10 16.49 -25.19 -16.69
N TYR A 11 15.81 -26.34 -16.72
CA TYR A 11 14.42 -26.52 -16.27
C TYR A 11 14.29 -26.22 -14.77
N GLN A 12 15.20 -26.72 -13.91
CA GLN A 12 15.27 -26.36 -12.49
C GLN A 12 15.61 -24.88 -12.24
N LYS A 13 16.46 -24.26 -13.05
CA LYS A 13 16.74 -22.82 -13.03
C LYS A 13 15.52 -22.01 -13.46
N SER A 14 14.76 -22.47 -14.45
CA SER A 14 13.52 -21.83 -14.91
C SER A 14 12.40 -21.90 -13.87
N MET A 15 12.38 -22.93 -13.02
CA MET A 15 11.47 -23.02 -11.86
C MET A 15 11.90 -22.17 -10.66
N LYS A 16 13.18 -21.78 -10.57
CA LYS A 16 13.78 -21.09 -9.40
C LYS A 16 14.15 -19.62 -9.64
N SER A 17 14.23 -19.12 -10.88
CA SER A 17 14.37 -17.67 -11.07
C SER A 17 12.98 -17.04 -10.99
N GLU A 18 12.64 -16.48 -9.82
CA GLU A 18 11.56 -15.51 -9.67
C GLU A 18 11.56 -14.58 -10.91
N ASN A 19 10.39 -14.29 -11.52
CA ASN A 19 10.33 -13.37 -12.65
C ASN A 19 11.15 -12.12 -12.27
N PRO A 20 12.20 -11.75 -13.03
CA PRO A 20 13.14 -10.71 -12.62
C PRO A 20 12.46 -9.37 -12.26
N CYS A 21 11.25 -9.12 -12.78
CA CYS A 21 10.40 -8.00 -12.38
C CYS A 21 10.20 -7.90 -10.86
N PHE A 22 10.05 -9.03 -10.15
CA PHE A 22 9.87 -9.04 -8.69
C PHE A 22 11.11 -8.54 -7.96
N ASP A 23 12.31 -8.93 -8.41
CA ASP A 23 13.55 -8.43 -7.84
C ASP A 23 13.79 -6.96 -8.19
N SER A 24 13.47 -6.55 -9.42
CA SER A 24 13.48 -5.15 -9.82
C SER A 24 12.54 -4.29 -8.96
N ALA A 25 11.31 -4.74 -8.74
CA ALA A 25 10.34 -4.03 -7.90
C ALA A 25 10.79 -3.93 -6.44
N ARG A 26 11.38 -5.00 -5.89
CA ARG A 26 11.94 -5.04 -4.54
C ARG A 26 13.11 -4.07 -4.36
N ARG A 27 14.01 -4.00 -5.35
CA ARG A 27 15.20 -3.14 -5.33
C ARG A 27 14.94 -1.69 -5.73
N GLY A 28 13.79 -1.38 -6.33
CA GLY A 28 13.49 -0.05 -6.85
C GLY A 28 14.05 0.22 -8.25
N ASP A 29 14.46 -0.82 -8.98
CA ASP A 29 15.06 -0.69 -10.30
C ASP A 29 13.96 -0.52 -11.36
N ILE A 30 13.53 0.73 -11.54
CA ILE A 30 12.42 1.06 -12.42
C ILE A 30 12.72 0.80 -13.89
N GLU A 31 13.95 1.00 -14.33
CA GLU A 31 14.34 0.77 -15.74
C GLU A 31 14.32 -0.72 -16.07
N ALA A 32 14.87 -1.55 -15.18
CA ALA A 32 14.78 -2.99 -15.30
C ALA A 32 13.33 -3.50 -15.25
N LEU A 33 12.48 -2.86 -14.45
CA LEU A 33 11.06 -3.18 -14.35
C LEU A 33 10.30 -2.80 -15.62
N LYS A 34 10.42 -1.56 -16.11
CA LYS A 34 9.81 -1.08 -17.37
C LYS A 34 10.17 -1.97 -18.56
N ALA A 35 11.45 -2.36 -18.67
CA ALA A 35 11.92 -3.22 -19.74
C ALA A 35 11.29 -4.62 -19.73
N ARG A 36 10.83 -5.10 -18.57
CA ARG A 36 10.40 -6.49 -18.38
C ARG A 36 8.94 -6.62 -17.97
N ILE A 37 8.22 -5.53 -17.70
CA ILE A 37 6.84 -5.59 -17.20
C ILE A 37 5.89 -6.31 -18.17
N GLY A 38 6.15 -6.23 -19.47
CA GLY A 38 5.41 -6.98 -20.50
C GLY A 38 5.61 -8.51 -20.46
N THR A 39 6.55 -9.02 -19.67
CA THR A 39 6.73 -10.47 -19.46
C THR A 39 5.68 -11.05 -18.50
N LEU A 40 4.98 -10.21 -17.75
CA LEU A 40 3.94 -10.61 -16.82
C LEU A 40 2.64 -10.85 -17.57
N LYS A 41 1.87 -11.84 -17.14
CA LYS A 41 0.50 -12.03 -17.66
C LYS A 41 -0.42 -10.93 -17.17
N HIS A 42 -0.17 -10.45 -15.95
CA HIS A 42 -0.90 -9.36 -15.31
C HIS A 42 0.00 -8.66 -14.29
N VAL A 43 -0.16 -7.36 -14.08
CA VAL A 43 0.67 -6.58 -13.15
C VAL A 43 0.51 -7.03 -11.68
N ASP A 44 -0.68 -7.57 -11.34
CA ASP A 44 -0.99 -8.16 -10.04
C ASP A 44 -0.69 -9.65 -9.94
N GLU A 45 0.10 -10.20 -10.87
CA GLU A 45 0.60 -11.56 -10.74
C GLU A 45 1.36 -11.72 -9.42
N LYS A 46 1.07 -12.79 -8.69
CA LYS A 46 1.72 -13.11 -7.42
C LYS A 46 2.90 -14.04 -7.67
N ASN A 47 4.03 -13.77 -7.01
CA ASN A 47 5.15 -14.71 -6.99
C ASN A 47 4.82 -15.96 -6.12
N GLN A 48 5.76 -16.90 -6.05
CA GLN A 48 5.60 -18.14 -5.25
C GLN A 48 5.37 -17.90 -3.76
N LYS A 49 5.68 -16.70 -3.24
CA LYS A 49 5.45 -16.28 -1.85
C LYS A 49 4.13 -15.53 -1.67
N GLY A 50 3.33 -15.41 -2.73
CA GLY A 50 2.03 -14.73 -2.69
C GLY A 50 2.11 -13.21 -2.79
N TYR A 51 3.27 -12.62 -3.10
CA TYR A 51 3.43 -11.17 -3.22
C TYR A 51 3.27 -10.69 -4.66
N THR A 52 2.52 -9.60 -4.83
CA THR A 52 2.50 -8.83 -6.09
C THR A 52 3.75 -7.93 -6.18
N LEU A 53 3.99 -7.37 -7.36
CA LEU A 53 5.05 -6.38 -7.54
C LEU A 53 4.85 -5.16 -6.64
N LEU A 54 3.61 -4.67 -6.55
CA LEU A 54 3.28 -3.50 -5.75
C LEU A 54 3.50 -3.76 -4.25
N MET A 55 3.24 -4.98 -3.77
CA MET A 55 3.59 -5.39 -2.39
C MET A 55 5.09 -5.28 -2.14
N LEU A 56 5.91 -5.85 -3.03
CA LEU A 56 7.37 -5.81 -2.86
C LEU A 56 7.89 -4.38 -2.90
N ALA A 57 7.41 -3.55 -3.83
CA ALA A 57 7.79 -2.15 -3.92
C ALA A 57 7.39 -1.38 -2.65
N ALA A 58 6.14 -1.54 -2.21
CA ALA A 58 5.59 -0.86 -1.04
C ALA A 58 6.30 -1.25 0.26
N TYR A 59 6.59 -2.55 0.46
CA TYR A 59 7.22 -3.05 1.68
C TYR A 59 8.71 -2.68 1.79
N ASN A 60 9.34 -2.29 0.67
CA ASN A 60 10.72 -1.83 0.61
C ASN A 60 10.84 -0.31 0.40
N GLY A 61 9.73 0.44 0.43
CA GLY A 61 9.76 1.90 0.34
C GLY A 61 10.03 2.44 -1.07
N GLN A 62 9.83 1.64 -2.12
CA GLN A 62 10.17 2.00 -3.50
C GLN A 62 9.08 2.86 -4.14
N GLU A 63 9.11 4.16 -3.89
CA GLU A 63 8.03 5.08 -4.26
C GLU A 63 7.81 5.22 -5.77
N GLU A 64 8.91 5.37 -6.53
CA GLU A 64 8.85 5.57 -7.98
C GLU A 64 8.26 4.34 -8.66
N VAL A 65 8.74 3.16 -8.27
CA VAL A 65 8.20 1.88 -8.72
C VAL A 65 6.73 1.72 -8.31
N SER A 66 6.35 2.10 -7.09
CA SER A 66 4.96 1.98 -6.63
C SER A 66 4.02 2.84 -7.48
N ARG A 67 4.41 4.10 -7.75
CA ARG A 67 3.65 5.00 -8.66
C ARG A 67 3.54 4.43 -10.06
N PHE A 68 4.63 3.88 -10.58
CA PHE A 68 4.63 3.24 -11.91
C PHE A 68 3.71 2.02 -11.96
N LEU A 69 3.77 1.11 -10.99
CA LEU A 69 2.92 -0.08 -10.97
C LEU A 69 1.44 0.27 -10.88
N ILE A 70 1.08 1.28 -10.06
CA ILE A 70 -0.29 1.80 -9.99
C ILE A 70 -0.73 2.39 -11.34
N SER A 71 0.14 3.10 -12.06
CA SER A 71 -0.20 3.63 -13.40
C SER A 71 -0.35 2.53 -14.46
N GLN A 72 0.23 1.35 -14.22
CA GLN A 72 0.00 0.15 -15.03
C GLN A 72 -1.24 -0.65 -14.61
N GLY A 73 -2.03 -0.13 -13.66
CA GLY A 73 -3.29 -0.74 -13.23
C GLY A 73 -3.16 -1.74 -12.09
N ALA A 74 -2.06 -1.73 -11.33
CA ALA A 74 -1.93 -2.59 -10.15
C ALA A 74 -2.98 -2.25 -9.09
N ASP A 75 -3.63 -3.27 -8.54
CA ASP A 75 -4.64 -3.12 -7.49
C ASP A 75 -3.99 -2.78 -6.14
N PRO A 76 -4.18 -1.55 -5.60
CA PRO A 76 -3.62 -1.15 -4.32
C PRO A 76 -4.25 -1.88 -3.12
N ASN A 77 -5.36 -2.60 -3.32
CA ASN A 77 -6.08 -3.36 -2.30
C ASN A 77 -5.71 -4.85 -2.26
N SER A 78 -4.75 -5.29 -3.08
CA SER A 78 -4.29 -6.67 -3.06
C SER A 78 -3.84 -7.10 -1.66
N THR A 79 -4.11 -8.36 -1.31
CA THR A 79 -3.74 -8.95 -0.02
C THR A 79 -2.73 -10.07 -0.16
N ASP A 80 -1.83 -10.20 0.81
CA ASP A 80 -0.91 -11.33 0.90
C ASP A 80 -1.63 -12.62 1.37
N SER A 81 -0.88 -13.71 1.54
CA SER A 81 -1.41 -15.01 1.97
C SER A 81 -1.98 -15.00 3.40
N GLU A 82 -1.63 -14.02 4.22
CA GLU A 82 -2.17 -13.85 5.58
C GLU A 82 -3.39 -12.91 5.60
N GLY A 83 -3.80 -12.41 4.44
CA GLY A 83 -4.91 -11.47 4.30
C GLY A 83 -4.54 -10.04 4.68
N ASN A 84 -3.26 -9.71 4.81
CA ASN A 84 -2.82 -8.33 5.05
C ASN A 84 -2.82 -7.56 3.73
N SER A 85 -3.37 -6.34 3.72
CA SER A 85 -3.31 -5.46 2.55
C SER A 85 -1.94 -4.83 2.38
N ILE A 86 -1.64 -4.35 1.16
CA ILE A 86 -0.41 -3.61 0.86
C ILE A 86 -0.22 -2.43 1.85
N LEU A 87 -1.31 -1.73 2.14
CA LEU A 87 -1.32 -0.59 3.06
C LEU A 87 -0.90 -0.97 4.47
N MET A 88 -1.30 -2.15 4.97
CA MET A 88 -0.87 -2.65 6.29
C MET A 88 0.64 -2.89 6.34
N GLY A 89 1.22 -3.49 5.30
CA GLY A 89 2.66 -3.72 5.27
C GLY A 89 3.48 -2.43 5.10
N ALA A 90 2.99 -1.46 4.31
CA ALA A 90 3.60 -0.13 4.25
C ALA A 90 3.54 0.59 5.61
N ALA A 91 2.39 0.47 6.31
CA ALA A 91 2.19 1.05 7.64
C ALA A 91 3.05 0.39 8.71
N PHE A 92 3.21 -0.93 8.67
CA PHE A 92 4.14 -1.69 9.52
C PHE A 92 5.59 -1.20 9.38
N LYS A 93 6.04 -0.99 8.15
CA LYS A 93 7.39 -0.52 7.84
C LYS A 93 7.59 0.97 8.12
N GLY A 94 6.51 1.74 8.23
CA GLY A 94 6.57 3.18 8.48
C GLY A 94 6.89 3.99 7.21
N HIS A 95 6.60 3.46 6.02
CA HIS A 95 6.86 4.15 4.77
C HIS A 95 5.76 5.17 4.46
N THR A 96 5.81 6.33 5.12
CA THR A 96 4.78 7.39 5.02
C THR A 96 4.44 7.75 3.58
N LYS A 97 5.45 7.91 2.72
CA LYS A 97 5.20 8.31 1.33
C LYS A 97 4.54 7.21 0.50
N ILE A 98 4.85 5.94 0.77
CA ILE A 98 4.13 4.80 0.18
C ILE A 98 2.68 4.78 0.63
N VAL A 99 2.42 5.03 1.93
CA VAL A 99 1.07 5.12 2.47
C VAL A 99 0.26 6.20 1.76
N GLU A 100 0.83 7.40 1.54
CA GLU A 100 0.18 8.46 0.73
C GLU A 100 -0.15 8.01 -0.69
N ILE A 101 0.80 7.36 -1.37
CA ILE A 101 0.62 6.88 -2.75
C ILE A 101 -0.53 5.88 -2.81
N LEU A 102 -0.54 4.89 -1.90
CA LEU A 102 -1.57 3.85 -1.87
C LEU A 102 -2.95 4.44 -1.58
N LEU A 103 -3.06 5.37 -0.63
CA LEU A 103 -4.32 6.03 -0.30
C LEU A 103 -4.82 6.90 -1.46
N SER A 104 -3.92 7.60 -2.15
CA SER A 104 -4.25 8.37 -3.35
C SER A 104 -4.73 7.49 -4.50
N ALA A 105 -4.26 6.23 -4.54
CA ALA A 105 -4.69 5.22 -5.51
C ALA A 105 -5.99 4.51 -5.11
N GLY A 106 -6.61 4.85 -3.97
CA GLY A 106 -7.85 4.25 -3.52
C GLY A 106 -7.69 2.99 -2.65
N ALA A 107 -6.56 2.82 -1.99
CA ALA A 107 -6.41 1.79 -0.96
C ALA A 107 -7.42 2.00 0.19
N ASP A 108 -8.12 0.95 0.57
CA ASP A 108 -9.07 0.97 1.69
C ASP A 108 -8.30 1.01 3.02
N LYS A 109 -8.25 2.20 3.61
CA LYS A 109 -7.65 2.42 4.94
C LYS A 109 -8.35 1.67 6.07
N ASN A 110 -9.63 1.33 5.88
CA ASN A 110 -10.47 0.67 6.87
C ASN A 110 -10.49 -0.85 6.71
N TYR A 111 -9.85 -1.38 5.67
CA TYR A 111 -9.75 -2.81 5.44
C TYR A 111 -9.17 -3.51 6.67
N ARG A 112 -9.75 -4.66 7.01
CA ARG A 112 -9.38 -5.48 8.15
C ARG A 112 -8.94 -6.85 7.69
N ASN A 113 -7.77 -7.29 8.16
CA ASN A 113 -7.29 -8.65 7.92
C ASN A 113 -8.07 -9.67 8.76
N SER A 114 -7.72 -10.95 8.62
CA SER A 114 -8.34 -12.06 9.36
C SER A 114 -8.25 -11.96 10.89
N LYS A 115 -7.35 -11.12 11.42
CA LYS A 115 -7.20 -10.84 12.86
C LYS A 115 -7.99 -9.60 13.30
N GLY A 116 -8.80 -9.02 12.43
CA GLY A 116 -9.55 -7.78 12.67
C GLY A 116 -8.68 -6.53 12.74
N GLN A 117 -7.43 -6.62 12.30
CA GLN A 117 -6.45 -5.54 12.36
C GLN A 117 -6.49 -4.71 11.06
N ASN A 118 -6.32 -3.39 11.15
CA ASN A 118 -6.22 -2.44 10.03
C ASN A 118 -4.81 -1.79 9.95
N ALA A 119 -4.56 -0.98 8.91
CA ALA A 119 -3.26 -0.32 8.72
C ALA A 119 -2.86 0.58 9.90
N PHE A 120 -3.81 1.28 10.52
CA PHE A 120 -3.57 2.13 11.69
C PHE A 120 -3.10 1.32 12.90
N GLN A 121 -3.72 0.18 13.17
CA GLN A 121 -3.33 -0.68 14.29
C GLN A 121 -1.92 -1.24 14.10
N PHE A 122 -1.52 -1.55 12.87
CA PHE A 122 -0.14 -1.91 12.55
C PHE A 122 0.81 -0.73 12.80
N SER A 123 0.58 0.44 12.20
CA SER A 123 1.47 1.59 12.44
C SER A 123 1.58 1.95 13.93
N ASN A 124 0.48 1.84 14.68
CA ASN A 124 0.45 2.15 16.11
C ASN A 124 1.24 1.12 16.94
N MET A 125 1.04 -0.17 16.67
CA MET A 125 1.75 -1.25 17.37
C MET A 125 3.27 -1.16 17.20
N PHE A 126 3.73 -0.69 16.03
CA PHE A 126 5.15 -0.58 15.69
C PHE A 126 5.70 0.85 15.84
N GLY A 127 4.97 1.75 16.50
CA GLY A 127 5.44 3.10 16.83
C GLY A 127 5.68 4.02 15.63
N ARG A 128 5.00 3.79 14.50
CA ARG A 128 5.11 4.60 13.28
C ARG A 128 4.23 5.84 13.38
N THR A 129 4.65 6.79 14.22
CA THR A 129 3.87 7.99 14.59
C THR A 129 3.38 8.79 13.40
N GLU A 130 4.23 9.03 12.39
CA GLU A 130 3.85 9.81 11.20
C GLU A 130 2.79 9.09 10.35
N VAL A 131 2.88 7.77 10.21
CA VAL A 131 1.85 6.98 9.53
C VAL A 131 0.54 6.98 10.33
N CYS A 132 0.60 6.86 11.66
CA CYS A 132 -0.58 6.93 12.52
C CYS A 132 -1.31 8.27 12.34
N LYS A 133 -0.59 9.39 12.37
CA LYS A 133 -1.15 10.72 12.15
C LYS A 133 -1.84 10.78 10.79
N LEU A 134 -1.14 10.37 9.74
CA LEU A 134 -1.65 10.40 8.38
C LEU A 134 -2.96 9.59 8.22
N LEU A 135 -3.00 8.37 8.77
CA LEU A 135 -4.19 7.52 8.71
C LEU A 135 -5.36 8.10 9.54
N THR A 136 -5.06 8.83 10.63
CA THR A 136 -6.05 9.45 11.53
C THR A 136 -6.58 10.78 10.98
N GLU A 137 -5.72 11.62 10.39
CA GLU A 137 -6.09 12.91 9.81
C GLU A 137 -7.12 12.75 8.69
N LEU A 138 -7.03 11.65 7.94
CA LEU A 138 -8.00 11.31 6.89
C LEU A 138 -9.40 10.95 7.43
N GLU A 139 -9.56 10.61 8.71
CA GLU A 139 -10.90 10.40 9.33
C GLU A 139 -11.48 11.70 9.88
N SER A 140 -10.63 12.63 10.33
CA SER A 140 -11.05 13.84 11.00
C SER A 140 -11.66 14.89 10.08
N THR A 141 -11.47 14.83 8.75
CA THR A 141 -11.83 15.95 7.88
C THR A 141 -13.32 16.27 7.85
N TRP A 142 -14.23 15.30 7.75
CA TRP A 142 -15.66 15.62 7.70
C TRP A 142 -16.25 15.87 9.10
N PHE A 143 -15.81 15.15 10.13
CA PHE A 143 -16.26 15.38 11.51
C PHE A 143 -15.74 16.71 12.07
N GLN A 144 -14.49 17.10 11.78
CA GLN A 144 -13.95 18.41 12.17
C GLN A 144 -14.59 19.54 11.36
N ARG A 145 -14.88 19.34 10.07
CA ARG A 145 -15.68 20.29 9.26
C ARG A 145 -17.09 20.45 9.82
N LEU A 146 -17.76 19.33 10.12
CA LEU A 146 -19.07 19.31 10.75
C LEU A 146 -19.04 20.04 12.11
N LEU A 147 -18.06 19.73 12.96
CA LEU A 147 -17.87 20.36 14.27
C LEU A 147 -17.59 21.87 14.15
N THR A 148 -16.83 22.31 13.14
CA THR A 148 -16.60 23.75 12.89
C THR A 148 -17.87 24.46 12.40
N PHE A 149 -18.70 23.81 11.59
CA PHE A 149 -20.03 24.33 11.23
C PHE A 149 -20.94 24.43 12.47
N PHE A 150 -21.02 23.38 13.29
CA PHE A 150 -21.83 23.41 14.52
C PHE A 150 -21.32 24.45 15.53
N LYS A 151 -20.00 24.58 15.69
CA LYS A 151 -19.40 25.58 16.58
C LYS A 151 -19.67 27.01 16.12
N SER A 152 -19.57 27.28 14.82
CA SER A 152 -19.91 28.60 14.25
C SER A 152 -21.40 28.91 14.36
N TRP A 153 -22.26 27.91 14.14
CA TRP A 153 -23.71 28.07 14.25
C TRP A 153 -24.15 28.33 15.70
N ILE A 154 -23.58 27.62 16.67
CA ILE A 154 -23.83 27.86 18.10
C ILE A 154 -23.38 29.28 18.50
N LEU A 155 -22.20 29.72 18.07
CA LEU A 155 -21.72 31.08 18.36
C LEU A 155 -22.62 32.16 17.74
N TYR A 156 -23.12 31.93 16.51
CA TYR A 156 -24.07 32.82 15.85
C TYR A 156 -25.38 32.97 16.64
N ILE A 157 -25.96 31.86 17.13
CA ILE A 157 -27.16 31.89 17.98
C ILE A 157 -26.90 32.64 19.30
N ILE A 158 -25.73 32.44 19.92
CA ILE A 158 -25.33 33.17 21.14
C ILE A 158 -25.21 34.67 20.86
N GLN A 159 -24.71 35.07 19.69
CA GLN A 159 -24.57 36.47 19.32
C GLN A 159 -25.93 37.16 19.11
N ILE A 160 -26.89 36.48 18.47
CA ILE A 160 -28.26 36.99 18.31
C ILE A 160 -28.94 37.18 19.68
N THR A 161 -28.73 36.26 20.60
CA THR A 161 -29.38 36.31 21.92
C THR A 161 -28.76 37.33 22.88
N LYS A 162 -27.48 37.68 22.72
CA LYS A 162 -26.80 38.71 23.53
C LYS A 162 -26.87 40.13 22.95
N GLY A 163 -27.03 40.29 21.63
CA GLY A 163 -27.08 41.60 20.97
C GLY A 163 -28.44 42.30 20.99
N GLY A 164 -29.46 41.69 21.60
CA GLY A 164 -30.83 42.21 21.68
C GLY A 164 -31.23 42.81 23.04
N GLN A 165 -30.27 43.11 23.92
CA GLN A 165 -30.48 43.85 25.18
C GLN A 165 -29.90 45.26 25.10
#